data_AF-A0A831YGJ6-F1
#
_entry.id   AF-A0A831YGJ6-F1
#
_cell.length_a   1.000
_cell.length_b   1.000
_cell.length_c   1.000
_cell.angle_alpha   90.00
_cell.angle_beta   90.00
_cell.angle_gamma   90.00
#
_symmetry.space_group_name_H-M   'P 1'
#
loop_
_entity.id
_entity.type
_entity.pdbx_description
1 polymer ?
#
loop_
_entity_poly.entity_id
_entity_poly.type
_entity_poly.pdbx_seq_one_letter_code
_entity_poly.pdbx_strand_id
1 'polypeptide(L)'
;MTFYRYSKTNAVLGYTILSVKAPGGRDEDAKRIKALVRVLTGEEPNIDNNHERAKYMRRHLEGLKRYAELVAVVEKWERSA
;
A
#
# COMPACT_ATOMS: atom_id res chain seq x y z
N MET A 1 2.87 0.37 -4.72
CA MET A 1 2.19 -0.87 -4.30
C MET A 1 1.50 -1.46 -5.51
N THR A 2 1.68 -2.75 -5.80
CA THR A 2 1.03 -3.40 -6.95
C THR A 2 -0.08 -4.32 -6.48
N PHE A 3 -1.24 -4.21 -7.11
CA PHE A 3 -2.42 -5.03 -6.82
C PHE A 3 -2.80 -5.87 -8.05
N TYR A 4 -3.34 -7.05 -7.80
CA TYR A 4 -3.85 -7.96 -8.81
C TYR A 4 -5.12 -8.66 -8.31
N ARG A 5 -5.87 -9.24 -9.25
CA ARG A 5 -7.03 -10.09 -8.97
C ARG A 5 -6.58 -11.54 -8.97
N TYR A 6 -6.75 -12.22 -7.85
CA TYR A 6 -6.43 -13.64 -7.75
C TYR A 6 -7.56 -14.47 -8.36
N SER A 7 -7.28 -15.15 -9.48
CA SER A 7 -8.29 -15.79 -10.32
C SER A 7 -9.19 -16.78 -9.57
N LYS A 8 -8.63 -17.58 -8.65
CA LYS A 8 -9.39 -18.64 -7.95
C LYS A 8 -10.45 -18.12 -6.98
N THR A 9 -10.24 -16.96 -6.37
CA THR A 9 -11.16 -16.42 -5.34
C THR A 9 -11.69 -15.03 -5.69
N ASN A 10 -11.28 -14.48 -6.83
CA ASN A 10 -11.52 -13.10 -7.24
C ASN A 10 -11.10 -12.06 -6.17
N ALA A 11 -10.18 -12.43 -5.27
CA ALA A 11 -9.70 -11.56 -4.22
C ALA A 11 -8.75 -10.49 -4.78
N VAL A 12 -8.82 -9.29 -4.22
CA VAL A 12 -7.83 -8.23 -4.47
C VAL A 12 -6.65 -8.46 -3.54
N LEU A 13 -5.51 -8.79 -4.12
CA LEU A 13 -4.26 -9.05 -3.41
C LEU A 13 -3.16 -8.15 -3.96
N GLY A 14 -2.13 -7.94 -3.16
CA GLY A 14 -0.91 -7.27 -3.59
C GLY A 14 0.22 -7.64 -2.64
N TYR A 15 1.46 -7.44 -3.07
CA TYR A 15 2.59 -7.51 -2.16
C TYR A 15 3.76 -6.68 -2.69
N THR A 16 4.71 -6.40 -1.82
CA THR A 16 6.05 -5.96 -2.19
C THR A 16 7.07 -6.87 -1.52
N ILE A 17 8.23 -7.03 -2.15
CA ILE A 17 9.33 -7.83 -1.62
C ILE A 17 10.15 -6.92 -0.70
N LEU A 18 10.44 -7.40 0.51
CA LEU A 18 11.32 -6.76 1.46
C LEU A 18 12.76 -7.15 1.15
N SER A 19 13.61 -6.14 1.00
CA SER A 19 14.96 -6.31 0.48
C SER A 19 15.93 -6.70 1.59
N VAL A 20 16.69 -7.77 1.36
CA VAL A 20 17.87 -8.11 2.20
C VAL A 20 18.97 -7.06 2.13
N LYS A 21 19.00 -6.27 1.05
CA LYS A 21 19.98 -5.21 0.80
C LYS A 21 19.53 -3.85 1.30
N ALA A 22 18.33 -3.74 1.88
CA ALA A 22 17.90 -2.49 2.49
C ALA A 22 18.84 -2.10 3.64
N PRO A 23 19.01 -0.81 3.93
CA PRO A 23 19.75 -0.38 5.11
C PRO A 23 19.15 -0.97 6.39
N GLY A 24 19.94 -1.76 7.13
CA GLY A 24 19.45 -2.50 8.31
C GLY A 24 18.72 -3.81 8.00
N GLY A 25 18.75 -4.27 6.74
CA GLY A 25 18.17 -5.54 6.32
C GLY A 25 16.64 -5.54 6.23
N ARG A 26 16.07 -6.75 6.14
CA ARG A 26 14.62 -6.97 5.93
C ARG A 26 13.75 -6.39 7.03
N ASP A 27 14.17 -6.46 8.28
CA ASP A 27 13.37 -6.01 9.42
C ASP A 27 13.18 -4.49 9.39
N GLU A 28 14.25 -3.75 9.08
CA GLU A 28 14.17 -2.30 8.95
C GLU A 28 13.42 -1.90 7.67
N ASP A 29 13.53 -2.66 6.59
CA ASP A 29 12.71 -2.46 5.40
C ASP A 29 11.22 -2.68 5.69
N ALA A 30 10.88 -3.73 6.44
CA ALA A 30 9.53 -4.03 6.87
C ALA A 30 8.93 -2.89 7.67
N LYS A 31 9.69 -2.30 8.62
CA LYS A 31 9.26 -1.13 9.40
C LYS A 31 8.96 0.08 8.51
N ARG A 32 9.85 0.38 7.55
CA ARG A 32 9.67 1.50 6.60
C ARG A 32 8.44 1.30 5.72
N ILE A 33 8.27 0.12 5.14
CA ILE A 33 7.11 -0.20 4.31
C ILE A 33 5.82 -0.15 5.15
N LYS A 34 5.85 -0.68 6.37
CA LYS A 34 4.71 -0.64 7.30
C LYS A 34 4.28 0.79 7.60
N ALA A 35 5.24 1.67 7.92
CA ALA A 35 4.99 3.09 8.15
C ALA A 35 4.42 3.79 6.92
N LEU A 36 5.04 3.59 5.75
CA LEU A 36 4.60 4.20 4.49
C LEU A 36 3.17 3.79 4.13
N VAL A 37 2.87 2.50 4.18
CA VAL A 37 1.54 1.98 3.83
C VAL A 37 0.49 2.51 4.78
N ARG A 38 0.77 2.55 6.09
CA ARG A 38 -0.14 3.13 7.08
C ARG A 38 -0.44 4.60 6.80
N VAL A 39 0.58 5.40 6.45
CA VAL A 39 0.38 6.82 6.10
C VAL A 39 -0.49 6.95 4.85
N LEU A 40 -0.21 6.15 3.81
CA LEU A 40 -0.92 6.25 2.54
C LEU A 40 -2.35 5.74 2.61
N THR A 41 -2.60 4.65 3.33
CA THR A 41 -3.86 3.92 3.26
C THR A 41 -4.64 3.91 4.57
N GLY A 42 -4.07 4.40 5.67
CA GLY A 42 -4.65 4.30 7.02
C GLY A 42 -4.61 2.90 7.62
N GLU A 43 -4.04 1.92 6.91
CA GLU A 43 -4.09 0.49 7.23
C GLU A 43 -2.68 -0.07 7.29
N GLU A 44 -2.40 -0.95 8.25
CA GLU A 44 -1.11 -1.64 8.29
C GLU A 44 -1.10 -2.87 7.36
N PRO A 45 -0.01 -3.05 6.57
CA PRO A 45 0.16 -4.23 5.75
C PRO A 45 0.45 -5.44 6.63
N ASN A 46 0.09 -6.63 6.14
CA ASN A 46 0.47 -7.87 6.81
C ASN A 46 1.88 -8.28 6.35
N ILE A 47 2.84 -8.37 7.26
CA ILE A 47 4.16 -8.89 6.95
C ILE A 47 4.11 -10.42 7.09
N ASP A 48 4.67 -11.15 6.13
CA ASP A 48 4.79 -12.60 6.30
C ASP A 48 5.85 -12.98 7.34
N ASN A 49 5.75 -14.22 7.85
CA ASN A 49 6.58 -14.68 8.96
C ASN A 49 8.09 -14.65 8.67
N ASN A 50 8.48 -14.71 7.39
CA ASN A 50 9.88 -14.69 6.97
C ASN A 50 10.40 -13.26 6.70
N HIS A 51 9.56 -12.24 6.90
CA HIS A 51 9.83 -10.84 6.54
C HIS A 51 10.31 -10.69 5.09
N GLU A 52 9.77 -11.49 4.18
CA GLU A 52 10.09 -11.43 2.76
C GLU A 52 9.09 -10.56 2.00
N ARG A 53 7.84 -10.48 2.48
CA ARG A 53 6.79 -9.76 1.78
C ARG A 53 5.90 -8.98 2.73
N ALA A 54 5.65 -7.71 2.38
CA ALA A 54 4.51 -6.98 2.90
C ALA A 54 3.31 -7.19 1.97
N LYS A 55 2.23 -7.74 2.52
CA LYS A 55 1.02 -8.13 1.79
C LYS A 55 -0.07 -7.08 1.94
N TYR A 56 -0.74 -6.81 0.83
CA TYR A 56 -1.85 -5.89 0.70
C TYR A 56 -3.12 -6.64 0.35
N MET A 57 -4.24 -6.06 0.75
CA MET A 57 -5.60 -6.56 0.54
C MET A 57 -6.50 -5.41 0.13
N ARG A 58 -7.75 -5.71 -0.24
CA ARG A 58 -8.77 -4.72 -0.64
C ARG A 58 -8.80 -3.45 0.22
N ARG A 59 -8.76 -3.56 1.55
CA ARG A 59 -8.77 -2.39 2.46
C ARG A 59 -7.68 -1.35 2.18
N HIS A 60 -6.50 -1.78 1.74
CA HIS A 60 -5.41 -0.87 1.39
C HIS A 60 -5.71 -0.13 0.08
N LEU A 61 -6.34 -0.81 -0.87
CA LEU A 61 -6.76 -0.20 -2.13
C LEU A 61 -7.91 0.79 -1.91
N GLU A 62 -8.84 0.47 -1.01
CA GLU A 62 -9.91 1.39 -0.59
C GLU A 62 -9.33 2.63 0.10
N GLY A 63 -8.34 2.46 0.97
CA GLY A 63 -7.62 3.57 1.58
C GLY A 63 -7.00 4.52 0.56
N LEU A 64 -6.56 4.03 -0.61
CA LEU A 64 -6.00 4.87 -1.67
C LEU A 64 -7.06 5.64 -2.47
N LYS A 65 -8.33 5.25 -2.44
CA LYS A 65 -9.40 5.95 -3.18
C LYS A 65 -9.59 7.40 -2.74
N ARG A 66 -9.25 7.71 -1.48
CA ARG A 66 -9.27 9.08 -0.95
C ARG A 66 -8.45 10.07 -1.78
N TYR A 67 -7.40 9.59 -2.46
CA TYR A 67 -6.57 10.45 -3.31
C TYR A 67 -7.30 10.84 -4.60
N ALA A 68 -8.19 10.00 -5.13
CA ALA A 68 -9.01 10.39 -6.28
C ALA A 68 -10.02 11.49 -5.88
N GLU A 69 -10.58 11.39 -4.68
CA GLU A 69 -11.44 12.44 -4.09
C GLU A 69 -10.66 13.74 -3.89
N LEU A 70 -9.44 13.66 -3.34
CA LEU A 70 -8.56 14.81 -3.18
C LEU A 70 -8.24 15.49 -4.52
N VAL A 71 -7.88 14.71 -5.54
CA VAL A 71 -7.62 15.23 -6.89
C VAL A 71 -8.86 15.94 -7.44
N ALA A 72 -10.05 15.32 -7.34
CA ALA A 72 -11.29 15.94 -7.80
C ALA A 72 -11.59 17.28 -7.10
N VAL A 73 -11.28 17.39 -5.81
CA VAL A 73 -11.43 18.64 -5.04
C VAL A 73 -10.44 19.71 -5.50
N VAL A 74 -9.15 19.36 -5.64
CA VAL A 74 -8.10 20.28 -6.11
C VAL A 74 -8.45 20.84 -7.48
N GLU A 75 -8.81 19.97 -8.43
CA GLU A 75 -9.18 20.40 -9.77
C GLU A 75 -10.40 21.33 -9.79
N LYS A 76 -11.40 21.08 -8.91
CA LYS A 76 -12.56 21.96 -8.78
C LYS A 76 -12.13 23.34 -8.28
N TRP A 77 -11.22 23.39 -7.30
CA TRP A 77 -10.72 24.63 -6.74
C TRP A 77 -9.92 25.43 -7.78
N GLU A 78 -9.02 24.79 -8.52
CA GLU A 78 -8.24 25.40 -9.60
C GLU A 78 -9.11 25.98 -10.73
N ARG A 79 -10.24 25.33 -11.06
CA ARG A 79 -11.21 25.86 -12.04
C ARG A 79 -12.06 27.01 -11.52
N SER A 80 -12.08 27.23 -10.20
CA SER A 80 -12.88 28.28 -9.55
C SER A 80 -12.07 29.49 -9.10
N ALA A 81 -10.74 29.43 -9.22
CA ALA A 81 -9.81 30.53 -9.05
C ALA A 81 -9.56 31.23 -10.40
#